data_AF-A0A968Y2P3-F1
#
_entry.id   AF-A0A968Y2P3-F1
#
_cell.length_a   1.000
_cell.length_b   1.000
_cell.length_c   1.000
_cell.angle_alpha   90.00
_cell.angle_beta   90.00
_cell.angle_gamma   90.00
#
_symmetry.space_group_name_H-M   'P 1'
#
loop_
_entity.id
_entity.type
_entity.pdbx_description
1 polymer ?
#
loop_
_entity_poly.entity_id
_entity_poly.type
_entity_poly.pdbx_seq_one_letter_code
_entity_poly.pdbx_strand_id
1 'polypeptide(L)'
;PVAETRYFEELLEESLSVTPVAAPGRFSQQIGPNGEDLPLHVYPYGIARHQLEQVISTLNLPVVLTKDIDSADVVLALRSNVRNQSKLRHLAKTRQVPLHTIKASTLPHVARALRRLLDMEDPGTPEVADLTLFARSGSSDEIEALEEARLAVEQIVIPKGQPVELLPRSPHVRKMQHELVEHYHLKSDSFGEEPNRRLRIYPA
;
A
#
# COMPACT_ATOMS: atom_id res chain seq x y z
N PRO A 1 56.08 3.30 -5.98
CA PRO A 1 54.67 3.51 -5.60
C PRO A 1 53.78 2.27 -5.92
N VAL A 2 54.20 1.07 -5.49
CA VAL A 2 53.50 -0.22 -5.74
C VAL A 2 53.10 -0.89 -4.41
N ALA A 3 53.42 -0.26 -3.28
CA ALA A 3 53.22 -0.84 -1.94
C ALA A 3 51.82 -0.53 -1.37
N GLU A 4 51.23 0.61 -1.72
CA GLU A 4 49.93 1.04 -1.17
C GLU A 4 48.74 0.26 -1.74
N THR A 5 48.81 -0.19 -2.99
CA THR A 5 47.75 -1.01 -3.61
C THR A 5 47.66 -2.40 -3.01
N ARG A 6 48.80 -3.00 -2.64
CA ARG A 6 48.82 -4.32 -1.98
C ARG A 6 48.28 -4.26 -0.55
N TYR A 7 48.57 -3.16 0.16
CA TYR A 7 48.04 -2.94 1.50
C TYR A 7 46.51 -2.81 1.52
N PHE A 8 45.95 -2.20 0.48
CA PHE A 8 44.49 -2.07 0.33
C PHE A 8 43.82 -3.41 -0.03
N GLU A 9 44.46 -4.24 -0.87
CA GLU A 9 43.96 -5.59 -1.17
C GLU A 9 44.01 -6.51 0.05
N GLU A 10 45.07 -6.46 0.86
CA GLU A 10 45.17 -7.25 2.10
C GLU A 10 44.08 -6.90 3.12
N LEU A 11 43.77 -5.61 3.31
CA LEU A 11 42.68 -5.17 4.19
C LEU A 11 41.29 -5.57 3.70
N LEU A 12 41.10 -5.66 2.38
CA LEU A 12 39.85 -6.13 1.76
C LEU A 12 39.65 -7.64 1.97
N GLU A 13 40.71 -8.43 1.83
CA GLU A 13 40.65 -9.87 2.08
C GLU A 13 40.42 -10.20 3.56
N GLU A 14 41.04 -9.46 4.50
CA GLU A 14 40.78 -9.64 5.93
C GLU A 14 39.31 -9.37 6.30
N SER A 15 38.71 -8.31 5.74
CA SER A 15 37.30 -7.95 5.93
C SER A 15 36.33 -9.02 5.43
N LEU A 16 36.68 -9.69 4.33
CA LEU A 16 35.85 -10.73 3.71
C LEU A 16 36.02 -12.12 4.37
N SER A 17 37.05 -12.29 5.19
CA SER A 17 37.38 -13.56 5.86
C SER A 17 36.66 -13.79 7.20
N VAL A 18 35.69 -12.94 7.55
CA VAL A 18 34.85 -13.15 8.74
C VAL A 18 34.00 -14.40 8.52
N THR A 19 34.56 -15.54 8.89
CA THR A 19 33.80 -16.76 9.13
C THR A 19 32.90 -16.47 10.34
N PRO A 20 31.57 -16.44 10.18
CA PRO A 20 30.71 -16.29 11.33
C PRO A 20 30.86 -17.57 12.15
N VAL A 21 31.53 -17.46 13.29
CA VAL A 21 31.43 -18.45 14.37
C VAL A 21 29.95 -18.52 14.72
N ALA A 22 29.28 -19.55 14.22
CA ALA A 22 27.87 -19.78 14.44
C ALA A 22 27.64 -20.05 15.94
N ALA A 23 27.28 -19.00 16.67
CA ALA A 23 26.62 -19.14 17.96
C ALA A 23 25.25 -19.78 17.72
N PRO A 24 24.87 -20.85 18.46
CA PRO A 24 23.58 -21.47 18.27
C PRO A 24 22.49 -20.53 18.81
N GLY A 25 21.61 -20.05 17.93
CA GLY A 25 20.37 -19.39 18.35
C GLY A 25 20.00 -18.08 17.68
N ARG A 26 20.77 -17.56 16.71
CA ARG A 26 20.32 -16.42 15.90
C ARG A 26 19.83 -16.91 14.55
N PHE A 27 18.50 -16.95 14.39
CA PHE A 27 17.88 -16.97 13.07
C PHE A 27 18.57 -15.91 12.23
N SER A 28 19.02 -16.30 11.04
CA SER A 28 19.66 -15.42 10.08
C SER A 28 18.81 -14.15 9.91
N GLN A 29 19.25 -13.05 10.51
CA GLN A 29 18.74 -11.71 10.18
C GLN A 29 19.14 -11.50 8.72
N GLN A 30 18.20 -11.76 7.81
CA GLN A 30 18.37 -11.33 6.43
C GLN A 30 18.04 -9.85 6.44
N ILE A 31 19.05 -9.02 6.24
CA ILE A 31 18.84 -7.61 5.99
C ILE A 31 18.12 -7.53 4.64
N GLY A 32 16.87 -7.06 4.65
CA GLY A 32 16.08 -6.86 3.45
C GLY A 32 16.78 -5.92 2.47
N PRO A 33 16.32 -5.85 1.20
CA PRO A 33 16.96 -5.06 0.15
C PRO A 33 17.17 -3.58 0.54
N ASN A 34 16.43 -3.08 1.55
CA ASN A 34 16.47 -1.71 2.04
C ASN A 34 16.88 -1.55 3.51
N GLY A 35 17.49 -2.56 4.15
CA GLY A 35 18.03 -2.43 5.52
C GLY A 35 17.09 -2.85 6.67
N GLU A 36 15.93 -3.43 6.36
CA GLU A 36 14.97 -3.95 7.34
C GLU A 36 15.38 -5.33 7.87
N ASP A 37 15.16 -5.62 9.15
CA ASP A 37 15.38 -6.94 9.72
C ASP A 37 14.27 -7.89 9.23
N LEU A 38 14.59 -8.77 8.27
CA LEU A 38 13.69 -9.83 7.83
C LEU A 38 13.92 -11.10 8.65
N PRO A 39 12.87 -11.90 8.89
CA PRO A 39 11.49 -11.72 8.40
C PRO A 39 10.68 -10.70 9.21
N LEU A 40 9.82 -9.94 8.54
CA LEU A 40 8.93 -8.96 9.17
C LEU A 40 7.85 -9.69 10.01
N HIS A 41 7.78 -9.39 11.30
CA HIS A 41 6.80 -9.96 12.22
C HIS A 41 5.51 -9.14 12.23
N VAL A 42 4.44 -9.71 11.68
CA VAL A 42 3.14 -9.04 11.55
C VAL A 42 2.13 -9.65 12.51
N TYR A 43 1.51 -8.82 13.35
CA TYR A 43 0.36 -9.21 14.17
C TYR A 43 -0.96 -8.91 13.45
N PRO A 44 -1.71 -9.92 12.97
CA PRO A 44 -2.98 -9.70 12.29
C PRO A 44 -4.12 -9.48 13.28
N TYR A 45 -4.90 -8.42 13.09
CA TYR A 45 -6.04 -8.10 13.93
C TYR A 45 -7.35 -7.98 13.14
N GLY A 46 -8.23 -8.96 13.33
CA GLY A 46 -9.54 -9.00 12.67
C GLY A 46 -9.48 -9.28 11.16
N ILE A 47 -8.38 -9.86 10.69
CA ILE A 47 -8.20 -10.41 9.34
C ILE A 47 -8.03 -11.92 9.50
N ALA A 48 -8.62 -12.72 8.62
CA ALA A 48 -8.53 -14.16 8.74
C ALA A 48 -7.12 -14.65 8.41
N ARG A 49 -6.50 -15.40 9.33
CA ARG A 49 -5.12 -15.87 9.22
C ARG A 49 -4.82 -16.61 7.91
N HIS A 50 -5.76 -17.46 7.46
CA HIS A 50 -5.62 -18.21 6.21
C HIS A 50 -5.48 -17.30 4.97
N GLN A 51 -6.12 -16.12 4.96
CA GLN A 51 -6.01 -15.16 3.86
C GLN A 51 -4.62 -14.53 3.81
N LEU A 52 -4.05 -14.20 4.98
CA LEU A 52 -2.67 -13.71 5.06
C LEU A 52 -1.68 -14.80 4.64
N GLU A 53 -1.81 -16.02 5.16
CA GLU A 53 -0.92 -17.14 4.81
C GLU A 53 -0.97 -17.47 3.32
N GLN A 54 -2.16 -17.41 2.70
CA GLN A 54 -2.30 -17.60 1.26
C GLN A 54 -1.55 -16.52 0.47
N VAL A 55 -1.68 -15.24 0.87
CA VAL A 55 -0.98 -14.13 0.19
C VAL A 55 0.53 -14.24 0.37
N ILE A 56 0.99 -14.49 1.60
CA ILE A 56 2.42 -14.63 1.93
C ILE A 56 3.04 -15.76 1.12
N SER A 57 2.39 -16.92 1.04
CA SER A 57 2.89 -18.07 0.27
C SER A 57 2.84 -17.83 -1.23
N THR A 58 1.76 -17.23 -1.75
CA THR A 58 1.61 -16.94 -3.19
C THR A 58 2.64 -15.93 -3.68
N LEU A 59 2.96 -14.92 -2.88
CA LEU A 59 3.89 -13.85 -3.22
C LEU A 59 5.31 -14.10 -2.69
N ASN A 60 5.54 -15.21 -1.99
CA ASN A 60 6.79 -15.59 -1.34
C ASN A 60 7.40 -14.43 -0.52
N LEU A 61 6.56 -13.77 0.30
CA LEU A 61 6.98 -12.61 1.09
C LEU A 61 7.72 -13.07 2.36
N PRO A 62 8.79 -12.35 2.78
CA PRO A 62 9.53 -12.62 4.00
C PRO A 62 8.77 -12.11 5.25
N VAL A 63 7.54 -12.60 5.45
CA VAL A 63 6.64 -12.17 6.53
C VAL A 63 6.27 -13.34 7.42
N VAL A 64 6.36 -13.15 8.74
CA VAL A 64 5.94 -14.13 9.75
C VAL A 64 4.76 -13.59 10.55
N LEU A 65 3.69 -14.39 10.66
CA LEU A 65 2.50 -14.01 11.43
C LEU A 65 2.65 -14.36 12.91
N THR A 66 2.63 -13.36 13.77
CA THR A 66 2.71 -13.54 15.23
C THR A 66 1.34 -13.58 15.89
N LYS A 67 1.27 -14.18 17.07
CA LYS A 67 0.06 -14.17 17.93
C LYS A 67 0.18 -13.17 19.08
N ASP A 68 1.37 -12.64 19.31
CA ASP A 68 1.66 -11.68 20.35
C ASP A 68 2.03 -10.35 19.72
N ILE A 69 1.47 -9.26 20.25
CA ILE A 69 1.77 -7.90 19.81
C ILE A 69 3.15 -7.47 20.29
N ASP A 70 3.63 -8.04 21.40
CA ASP A 70 4.91 -7.67 22.00
C ASP A 70 6.11 -8.15 21.16
N SER A 71 5.90 -9.19 20.35
CA SER A 71 6.90 -9.74 19.42
C SER A 71 6.65 -9.31 17.98
N ALA A 72 5.83 -8.29 17.74
CA ALA A 72 5.46 -7.85 16.40
C ALA A 72 6.16 -6.54 16.04
N ASP A 73 6.69 -6.49 14.81
CA ASP A 73 7.27 -5.27 14.24
C ASP A 73 6.15 -4.34 13.77
N VAL A 74 5.00 -4.89 13.38
CA VAL A 74 3.83 -4.11 12.95
C VAL A 74 2.51 -4.83 13.24
N VAL A 75 1.47 -4.06 13.57
CA VAL A 75 0.09 -4.54 13.65
C VAL A 75 -0.64 -4.27 12.35
N LEU A 76 -1.20 -5.31 11.72
CA LEU A 76 -2.06 -5.17 10.54
C LEU A 76 -3.52 -5.44 10.91
N ALA A 77 -4.38 -4.42 10.81
CA ALA A 77 -5.75 -4.48 11.28
C ALA A 77 -6.78 -4.00 10.25
N LEU A 78 -8.03 -4.46 10.35
CA LEU A 78 -9.13 -3.82 9.62
C LEU A 78 -9.48 -2.46 10.23
N ARG A 79 -9.67 -1.43 9.40
CA ARG A 79 -10.05 -0.07 9.82
C ARG A 79 -11.35 -0.06 10.63
N SER A 80 -12.33 -0.89 10.27
CA SER A 80 -13.59 -1.08 11.00
C SER A 80 -13.36 -1.51 12.45
N ASN A 81 -12.41 -2.43 12.66
CA ASN A 81 -12.10 -2.98 13.97
C ASN A 81 -11.29 -2.00 14.83
N VAL A 82 -10.41 -1.20 14.20
CA VAL A 82 -9.62 -0.16 14.89
C VAL A 82 -10.50 1.00 15.35
N ARG A 83 -11.48 1.43 14.55
CA ARG A 83 -12.39 2.54 14.88
C ARG A 83 -13.27 2.21 16.11
N ASN A 84 -13.70 0.95 16.22
CA ASN A 84 -14.60 0.51 17.29
C ASN A 84 -13.87 0.09 18.57
N GLN A 85 -12.56 -0.18 18.53
CA GLN A 85 -11.81 -0.70 19.67
C GLN A 85 -10.63 0.19 20.09
N SER A 86 -10.87 1.08 21.06
CA SER A 86 -9.86 1.95 21.67
C SER A 86 -8.70 1.18 22.33
N LYS A 87 -8.95 -0.06 22.79
CA LYS A 87 -7.96 -0.92 23.44
C LYS A 87 -6.78 -1.27 22.54
N LEU A 88 -7.03 -1.61 21.27
CA LEU A 88 -5.95 -1.95 20.33
C LEU A 88 -5.05 -0.74 20.06
N ARG A 89 -5.65 0.43 19.84
CA ARG A 89 -4.90 1.68 19.66
C ARG A 89 -4.06 2.02 20.88
N HIS A 90 -4.62 1.84 22.06
CA HIS A 90 -3.89 2.08 23.30
C HIS A 90 -2.74 1.08 23.47
N LEU A 91 -2.98 -0.21 23.22
CA LEU A 91 -1.98 -1.27 23.32
C LEU A 91 -0.82 -1.04 22.34
N ALA A 92 -1.12 -0.78 21.07
CA ALA A 92 -0.12 -0.47 20.05
C ALA A 92 0.71 0.78 20.43
N LYS A 93 0.05 1.84 20.93
CA LYS A 93 0.74 3.06 21.38
C LYS A 93 1.62 2.83 22.60
N THR A 94 1.16 2.05 23.58
CA THR A 94 1.92 1.72 24.80
C THR A 94 3.13 0.85 24.49
N ARG A 95 3.00 -0.07 23.53
CA ARG A 95 4.09 -0.96 23.09
C ARG A 95 4.95 -0.38 21.97
N GLN A 96 4.64 0.83 21.50
CA GLN A 96 5.32 1.53 20.40
C GLN A 96 5.36 0.74 19.08
N VAL A 97 4.39 -0.14 18.86
CA VAL A 97 4.28 -0.90 17.60
C VAL A 97 3.42 -0.11 16.62
N PRO A 98 3.89 0.14 15.39
CA PRO A 98 3.10 0.83 14.37
C PRO A 98 1.82 0.05 14.03
N LEU A 99 0.72 0.78 13.86
CA LEU A 99 -0.58 0.23 13.51
C LEU A 99 -0.91 0.56 12.05
N HIS A 100 -0.88 -0.45 11.19
CA HIS A 100 -1.27 -0.35 9.80
C HIS A 100 -2.70 -0.85 9.62
N THR A 101 -3.54 -0.08 8.92
CA THR A 101 -4.96 -0.41 8.76
C THR A 101 -5.35 -0.62 7.31
N ILE A 102 -6.07 -1.71 7.03
CA ILE A 102 -6.66 -2.00 5.71
C ILE A 102 -8.17 -1.91 5.78
N LYS A 103 -8.82 -1.55 4.67
CA LYS A 103 -10.28 -1.33 4.67
C LYS A 103 -11.07 -2.63 4.56
N ALA A 104 -10.53 -3.63 3.87
CA ALA A 104 -11.15 -4.94 3.68
C ALA A 104 -10.12 -6.06 3.79
N SER A 105 -10.57 -7.25 4.18
CA SER A 105 -9.74 -8.45 4.30
C SER A 105 -9.58 -9.21 2.97
N THR A 106 -9.89 -8.60 1.83
CA THR A 106 -9.80 -9.31 0.54
C THR A 106 -8.34 -9.52 0.13
N LEU A 107 -8.07 -10.62 -0.59
CA LEU A 107 -6.71 -11.01 -1.02
C LEU A 107 -5.91 -9.85 -1.66
N PRO A 108 -6.46 -9.03 -2.58
CA PRO A 108 -5.70 -7.93 -3.18
C PRO A 108 -5.33 -6.82 -2.18
N HIS A 109 -6.23 -6.51 -1.23
CA HIS A 109 -5.97 -5.49 -0.20
C HIS A 109 -4.90 -5.95 0.79
N VAL A 110 -4.97 -7.22 1.20
CA VAL A 110 -3.95 -7.85 2.06
C VAL A 110 -2.60 -7.90 1.34
N ALA A 111 -2.56 -8.31 0.09
CA ALA A 111 -1.35 -8.34 -0.74
C ALA A 111 -0.69 -6.96 -0.86
N ARG A 112 -1.47 -5.93 -1.16
CA ARG A 112 -0.94 -4.56 -1.25
C ARG A 112 -0.43 -4.07 0.08
N ALA A 113 -1.16 -4.32 1.17
CA ALA A 113 -0.74 -3.89 2.49
C ALA A 113 0.56 -4.57 2.94
N LEU A 114 0.72 -5.88 2.70
CA LEU A 114 1.97 -6.58 3.02
C LEU A 114 3.14 -6.09 2.17
N ARG A 115 2.93 -5.78 0.88
CA ARG A 115 3.97 -5.17 0.03
C ARG A 115 4.37 -3.77 0.48
N ARG A 116 3.41 -2.95 0.93
CA ARG A 116 3.64 -1.64 1.53
C ARG A 116 4.48 -1.73 2.79
N LEU A 117 4.19 -2.71 3.64
CA LEU A 117 4.91 -2.91 4.90
C LEU A 117 6.37 -3.31 4.70
N LEU A 118 6.70 -3.90 3.56
CA LEU A 118 8.05 -4.27 3.15
C LEU A 118 8.70 -3.19 2.27
N ASP A 119 8.09 -2.00 2.18
CA ASP A 119 8.51 -0.90 1.29
C ASP A 119 8.83 -1.34 -0.15
N MET A 120 8.13 -2.38 -0.64
CA MET A 120 8.29 -2.94 -1.99
C MET A 120 7.45 -2.17 -3.03
N GLU A 121 6.94 -0.97 -2.71
CA GLU A 121 6.17 -0.17 -3.65
C GLU A 121 7.10 0.57 -4.63
N ASP A 122 6.81 0.36 -5.92
CA ASP A 122 7.24 1.22 -7.02
C ASP A 122 6.52 2.58 -6.87
N PRO A 123 7.24 3.72 -6.77
CA PRO A 123 6.66 5.06 -6.55
C PRO A 123 5.64 5.51 -7.61
N GLY A 124 5.47 4.74 -8.70
CA GLY A 124 4.52 5.00 -9.78
C GLY A 124 3.10 4.44 -9.60
N THR A 125 2.79 3.72 -8.51
CA THR A 125 1.41 3.26 -8.27
C THR A 125 0.68 4.16 -7.29
N PRO A 126 -0.10 5.17 -7.76
CA PRO A 126 -0.93 5.94 -6.85
C PRO A 126 -1.81 4.98 -6.04
N GLU A 127 -2.09 5.36 -4.79
CA GLU A 127 -3.16 4.76 -4.01
C GLU A 127 -4.33 4.56 -4.97
N VAL A 128 -4.73 3.30 -5.18
CA VAL A 128 -6.01 3.06 -5.83
C VAL A 128 -6.97 3.70 -4.86
N ALA A 129 -7.39 4.92 -5.18
CA ALA A 129 -8.38 5.67 -4.45
C ALA A 129 -9.54 4.69 -4.36
N ASP A 130 -9.67 4.07 -3.18
CA ASP A 130 -10.57 2.96 -2.99
C ASP A 130 -11.95 3.47 -3.39
N LEU A 131 -12.42 3.07 -4.56
CA LEU A 131 -13.60 3.65 -5.22
C LEU A 131 -14.82 3.47 -4.31
N THR A 132 -14.77 2.51 -3.38
CA THR A 132 -15.76 2.29 -2.32
C THR A 132 -15.86 3.42 -1.28
N LEU A 133 -14.86 4.30 -1.17
CA LEU A 133 -14.97 5.53 -0.36
C LEU A 133 -15.90 6.55 -0.99
N PHE A 134 -15.97 6.58 -2.31
CA PHE A 134 -16.78 7.54 -3.08
C PHE A 134 -18.16 6.96 -3.41
N ALA A 135 -18.25 5.63 -3.66
CA ALA A 135 -19.51 4.95 -3.93
C ALA A 135 -20.37 4.83 -2.65
N ARG A 136 -21.52 5.50 -2.61
CA ARG A 136 -22.40 5.54 -1.42
C ARG A 136 -23.28 4.31 -1.30
N SER A 137 -23.70 3.72 -2.42
CA SER A 137 -24.55 2.52 -2.46
C SER A 137 -23.82 1.31 -3.04
N GLY A 138 -22.69 1.51 -3.73
CA GLY A 138 -21.97 0.43 -4.39
C GLY A 138 -22.74 -0.13 -5.58
N SER A 139 -23.61 0.66 -6.20
CA SER A 139 -24.34 0.22 -7.39
C SER A 139 -23.37 0.05 -8.57
N SER A 140 -23.70 -0.84 -9.51
CA SER A 140 -22.83 -1.12 -10.66
C SER A 140 -22.51 0.14 -11.47
N ASP A 141 -23.48 1.05 -11.61
CA ASP A 141 -23.33 2.32 -12.34
C ASP A 141 -22.38 3.29 -11.61
N GLU A 142 -22.45 3.36 -10.27
CA GLU A 142 -21.54 4.17 -9.45
C GLU A 142 -20.09 3.69 -9.59
N ILE A 143 -19.89 2.37 -9.51
CA ILE A 143 -18.56 1.76 -9.59
C ILE A 143 -17.96 1.96 -10.99
N GLU A 144 -18.74 1.70 -12.04
CA GLU A 144 -18.31 1.87 -13.43
C GLU A 144 -17.90 3.32 -13.71
N ALA A 145 -18.71 4.28 -13.27
CA ALA A 145 -18.44 5.70 -13.49
C ALA A 145 -17.22 6.21 -12.70
N LEU A 146 -16.98 5.69 -11.50
CA LEU A 146 -15.79 6.02 -10.72
C LEU A 146 -14.53 5.39 -11.32
N GLU A 147 -14.63 4.15 -11.80
CA GLU A 147 -13.53 3.49 -12.50
C GLU A 147 -13.18 4.21 -13.81
N GLU A 148 -14.18 4.67 -14.56
CA GLU A 148 -13.98 5.50 -15.75
C GLU A 148 -13.17 6.76 -15.42
N ALA A 149 -13.56 7.50 -14.38
CA ALA A 149 -12.85 8.71 -13.94
C ALA A 149 -11.42 8.39 -13.48
N ARG A 150 -11.22 7.29 -12.75
CA ARG A 150 -9.89 6.83 -12.32
C ARG A 150 -8.97 6.55 -13.51
N LEU A 151 -9.46 5.78 -14.49
CA LEU A 151 -8.69 5.43 -15.68
C LEU A 151 -8.36 6.66 -16.52
N ALA A 152 -9.31 7.59 -16.67
CA ALA A 152 -9.08 8.85 -17.36
C ALA A 152 -7.94 9.65 -16.71
N VAL A 153 -7.94 9.77 -15.37
CA VAL A 153 -6.90 10.48 -14.64
C VAL A 153 -5.54 9.78 -14.77
N GLU A 154 -5.49 8.49 -14.47
CA GLU A 154 -4.23 7.73 -14.37
C GLU A 154 -3.58 7.45 -15.72
N GLN A 155 -4.35 7.28 -16.79
CA GLN A 155 -3.81 6.88 -18.10
C GLN A 155 -3.69 8.03 -19.10
N ILE A 156 -4.44 9.11 -18.90
CA ILE A 156 -4.55 10.19 -19.89
C ILE A 156 -4.19 11.53 -19.26
N VAL A 157 -4.92 11.98 -18.24
CA VAL A 157 -4.77 13.35 -17.74
C VAL A 157 -3.39 13.59 -17.13
N ILE A 158 -2.93 12.70 -16.24
CA ILE A 158 -1.62 12.84 -15.60
C ILE A 158 -0.47 12.51 -16.58
N PRO A 159 -0.48 11.36 -17.29
CA PRO A 159 0.68 10.99 -18.11
C PRO A 159 0.79 11.79 -19.41
N LYS A 160 -0.34 12.15 -20.03
CA LYS A 160 -0.37 12.84 -21.33
C LYS A 160 -0.60 14.34 -21.21
N GLY A 161 -0.99 14.84 -20.04
CA GLY A 161 -1.29 16.26 -19.83
C GLY A 161 -2.50 16.73 -20.65
N GLN A 162 -3.45 15.85 -20.96
CA GLN A 162 -4.57 16.14 -21.84
C GLN A 162 -5.90 16.17 -21.08
N PRO A 163 -6.78 17.14 -21.34
CA PRO A 163 -8.11 17.14 -20.75
C PRO A 163 -8.95 16.00 -21.32
N VAL A 164 -9.79 15.41 -20.48
CA VAL A 164 -10.66 14.27 -20.86
C VAL A 164 -12.10 14.55 -20.48
N GLU A 165 -13.02 14.25 -21.39
CA GLU A 165 -14.46 14.26 -21.13
C GLU A 165 -14.95 12.83 -20.87
N LEU A 166 -15.66 12.63 -19.77
CA LEU A 166 -16.26 11.36 -19.39
C LEU A 166 -17.62 11.17 -20.06
N LEU A 167 -18.21 9.98 -19.90
CA LEU A 167 -19.56 9.68 -20.33
C LEU A 167 -20.60 10.55 -19.58
N PRO A 168 -21.74 10.86 -20.22
CA PRO A 168 -22.86 11.50 -19.54
C PRO A 168 -23.38 10.64 -18.39
N ARG A 169 -23.52 11.25 -17.21
CA ARG A 169 -23.97 10.56 -15.98
C ARG A 169 -24.90 11.46 -15.16
N SER A 170 -25.68 10.83 -14.27
CA SER A 170 -26.58 11.52 -13.37
C SER A 170 -25.84 12.54 -12.48
N PRO A 171 -26.52 13.59 -11.97
CA PRO A 171 -25.88 14.58 -11.10
C PRO A 171 -25.21 13.97 -9.87
N HIS A 172 -25.80 12.91 -9.31
CA HIS A 172 -25.23 12.21 -8.17
C HIS A 172 -23.88 11.56 -8.49
N VAL A 173 -23.81 10.86 -9.63
CA VAL A 173 -22.58 10.18 -10.08
C VAL A 173 -21.48 11.19 -10.43
N ARG A 174 -21.84 12.28 -11.14
CA ARG A 174 -20.90 13.36 -11.47
C ARG A 174 -20.29 14.01 -10.23
N LYS A 175 -21.06 14.13 -9.14
CA LYS A 175 -20.55 14.64 -7.86
C LYS A 175 -19.46 13.72 -7.29
N MET A 176 -19.68 12.40 -7.28
CA MET A 176 -18.67 11.46 -6.78
C MET A 176 -17.42 11.42 -7.67
N GLN A 177 -17.60 11.50 -8.99
CA GLN A 177 -16.48 11.64 -9.93
C GLN A 177 -15.68 12.92 -9.66
N HIS A 178 -16.35 14.03 -9.37
CA HIS A 178 -15.69 15.28 -9.01
C HIS A 178 -14.88 15.14 -7.71
N GLU A 179 -15.47 14.55 -6.66
CA GLU A 179 -14.77 14.27 -5.38
C GLU A 179 -13.53 13.39 -5.60
N LEU A 180 -13.60 12.39 -6.49
CA LEU A 180 -12.45 11.57 -6.86
C LEU A 180 -11.37 12.40 -7.56
N VAL A 181 -11.74 13.26 -8.51
CA VAL A 181 -10.80 14.11 -9.25
C VAL A 181 -10.09 15.09 -8.31
N GLU A 182 -10.81 15.70 -7.36
CA GLU A 182 -10.23 16.57 -6.33
C GLU A 182 -9.20 15.85 -5.47
N HIS A 183 -9.40 14.56 -5.18
CA HIS A 183 -8.42 13.74 -4.45
C HIS A 183 -7.08 13.61 -5.19
N TYR A 184 -7.11 13.64 -6.53
CA TYR A 184 -5.90 13.71 -7.36
C TYR A 184 -5.34 15.14 -7.52
N HIS A 185 -5.91 16.13 -6.82
CA HIS A 185 -5.56 17.55 -6.90
C HIS A 185 -5.74 18.13 -8.31
N LEU A 186 -6.64 17.55 -9.10
CA LEU A 186 -6.98 17.99 -10.44
C LEU A 186 -8.26 18.83 -10.44
N LYS A 187 -8.46 19.63 -11.48
CA LYS A 187 -9.68 20.41 -11.68
C LYS A 187 -10.66 19.65 -12.57
N SER A 188 -11.95 19.78 -12.29
CA SER A 188 -12.99 19.30 -13.21
C SER A 188 -14.22 20.19 -13.23
N ASP A 189 -14.89 20.22 -14.38
CA ASP A 189 -16.11 21.00 -14.62
C ASP A 189 -17.17 20.15 -15.33
N SER A 190 -18.45 20.44 -15.08
CA SER A 190 -19.56 19.77 -15.76
C SER A 190 -19.98 20.52 -17.03
N PHE A 191 -20.01 19.83 -18.16
CA PHE A 191 -20.38 20.38 -19.48
C PHE A 191 -21.62 19.70 -20.08
N GLY A 192 -22.40 20.47 -20.85
CA GLY A 192 -23.62 20.03 -21.51
C GLY A 192 -24.89 20.29 -20.69
N GLU A 193 -26.04 19.86 -21.23
CA GLU A 193 -27.35 19.95 -20.58
C GLU A 193 -27.87 18.54 -20.25
N GLU A 194 -28.64 18.42 -19.17
CA GLU A 194 -29.32 17.18 -18.79
C GLU A 194 -30.21 16.67 -19.94
N PRO A 195 -30.21 15.36 -20.27
CA PRO A 195 -29.53 14.25 -19.59
C PRO A 195 -28.10 13.98 -20.06
N ASN A 196 -27.62 14.68 -21.10
CA ASN A 196 -26.33 14.44 -21.75
C ASN A 196 -25.16 15.19 -21.08
N ARG A 197 -25.35 15.63 -19.84
CA ARG A 197 -24.36 16.40 -19.09
C ARG A 197 -23.29 15.47 -18.52
N ARG A 198 -22.02 15.87 -18.68
CA ARG A 198 -20.84 15.05 -18.39
C ARG A 198 -19.76 15.84 -17.66
N LEU A 199 -18.83 15.15 -17.02
CA LEU A 199 -17.69 15.75 -16.34
C LEU A 199 -16.48 15.83 -17.29
N ARG A 200 -15.78 16.96 -17.28
CA ARG A 200 -14.51 17.17 -17.97
C ARG A 200 -13.42 17.39 -16.94
N ILE A 201 -12.33 16.65 -17.06
CA ILE A 201 -11.17 16.70 -16.16
C ILE A 201 -10.03 17.43 -16.87
N TYR A 202 -9.30 18.27 -16.13
CA TYR A 202 -8.19 19.06 -16.62
C TYR A 202 -6.87 18.64 -15.96
N PRO A 203 -5.74 18.72 -16.69
CA PRO A 203 -4.42 18.55 -16.11
C PRO A 203 -4.09 19.72 -15.14
N ALA A 204 -3.18 19.47 -14.20
CA ALA A 204 -2.71 20.45 -13.21
C ALA A 204 -1.88 21.58 -13.84
#